data_AF-A0AAJ7FLF0-F1
#
_entry.id   AF-A0AAJ7FLF0-F1
#
_cell.length_a   1.000
_cell.length_b   1.000
_cell.length_c   1.000
_cell.angle_alpha   90.00
_cell.angle_beta   90.00
_cell.angle_gamma   90.00
#
_symmetry.space_group_name_H-M   'P 1'
#
loop_
_entity.id
_entity.type
_entity.pdbx_description
1 polymer ?
#
loop_
_entity_poly.entity_id
_entity_poly.type
_entity_poly.pdbx_seq_one_letter_code
_entity_poly.pdbx_strand_id
1 'polypeptide(L)' 'MRTTVLLMILSLAVAMTSGGLVKLQNGQTVCACTMDLRPVCGSDRVTYDNLCVFNCAAEKRLAKTGEALTVIKNDICGYL' A
#
# COMPACT_ATOMS: atom_id res chain seq x y z
N MET A 1 36.68 -0.43 -36.35
CA MET A 1 36.90 -0.35 -34.88
C MET A 1 36.67 1.06 -34.29
N ARG A 2 36.01 2.00 -34.98
CA ARG A 2 35.87 3.40 -34.51
C ARG A 2 34.44 3.96 -34.53
N THR A 3 33.50 3.30 -35.21
CA THR A 3 32.09 3.71 -35.24
C THR A 3 31.21 2.78 -34.40
N THR A 4 31.43 1.47 -34.49
CA THR A 4 30.74 0.47 -33.68
C THR A 4 30.98 0.66 -32.18
N VAL A 5 32.20 1.04 -31.79
CA VAL A 5 32.53 1.34 -30.39
C VAL A 5 31.74 2.56 -29.91
N LEU A 6 31.68 3.64 -30.70
CA LEU A 6 30.95 4.88 -30.38
C LEU A 6 29.43 4.64 -30.20
N LEU A 7 28.85 3.78 -31.04
CA LEU A 7 27.44 3.38 -30.96
C LEU A 7 27.12 2.56 -29.70
N MET A 8 28.06 1.74 -29.23
CA MET A 8 27.92 1.01 -27.96
C MET A 8 27.98 1.97 -26.75
N ILE A 9 28.82 3.01 -26.78
CA ILE A 9 28.89 3.97 -25.67
C ILE A 9 27.60 4.80 -25.55
N LEU A 10 26.99 5.14 -26.69
CA LEU A 10 25.72 5.85 -26.76
C LEU A 10 24.55 5.01 -26.24
N SER A 11 24.53 3.70 -26.51
CA SER A 11 23.48 2.80 -26.00
C SER A 11 23.64 2.52 -24.50
N LEU A 12 24.88 2.43 -23.99
CA LEU A 12 25.14 2.32 -22.56
C LEU A 12 24.69 3.57 -21.78
N ALA A 13 24.78 4.77 -22.37
CA ALA A 13 24.30 6.00 -21.74
C ALA A 13 22.76 6.03 -21.58
N VAL A 14 22.01 5.33 -22.45
CA VAL A 14 20.55 5.22 -22.37
C VAL A 14 20.12 4.28 -21.22
N ALA A 15 20.99 3.37 -20.77
CA ALA A 15 20.70 2.47 -19.65
C ALA A 15 20.78 3.14 -18.26
N MET A 16 21.04 4.46 -18.20
CA MET A 16 21.18 5.21 -16.94
C MET A 16 20.03 6.18 -16.67
N THR A 17 18.89 6.09 -17.36
CA THR A 17 17.65 6.65 -16.80
C THR A 17 17.23 5.73 -15.66
N SER A 18 17.59 6.13 -14.45
CA SER A 18 17.12 5.52 -13.22
C SER A 18 15.59 5.59 -13.23
N GLY A 19 14.94 4.55 -13.77
CA GLY A 19 13.59 4.20 -13.38
C GLY A 19 13.63 4.06 -11.86
N GLY A 20 12.88 4.91 -11.15
CA GLY A 20 12.77 4.83 -9.71
C GLY A 20 12.24 3.45 -9.33
N LEU A 21 13.12 2.56 -8.87
CA LEU A 21 12.70 1.40 -8.12
C LEU A 21 12.12 1.94 -6.82
N VAL A 22 10.78 2.03 -6.78
CA VAL A 22 10.08 2.03 -5.50
C VAL A 22 10.58 0.80 -4.77
N LYS A 23 11.33 1.04 -3.69
CA LYS A 23 11.91 0.00 -2.86
C LYS A 23 10.74 -0.79 -2.27
N LEU A 24 10.39 -1.92 -2.88
CA LEU A 24 9.49 -2.89 -2.26
C LEU A 24 10.26 -3.53 -1.11
N GLN A 25 10.39 -2.82 0.01
CA GLN A 25 10.90 -3.42 1.23
C GLN A 25 9.80 -4.32 1.79
N ASN A 26 9.87 -5.59 1.36
CA ASN A 26 9.14 -6.74 1.87
C ASN A 26 7.59 -6.71 1.80
N GLY A 27 6.99 -5.73 1.12
CA GLY A 27 5.56 -5.72 0.77
C GLY A 27 4.58 -5.79 1.95
N GLN A 28 5.06 -5.66 3.18
CA GLN A 28 4.30 -5.89 4.39
C GLN A 28 4.33 -4.61 5.22
N THR A 29 3.27 -3.80 5.07
CA THR A 29 3.02 -2.65 5.93
C THR A 29 2.88 -3.15 7.37
N VAL A 30 3.91 -2.88 8.18
CA VAL A 30 3.84 -3.10 9.64
C VAL A 30 2.89 -2.05 10.19
N CYS A 31 1.79 -2.51 10.78
CA CYS A 31 0.81 -1.63 11.40
C CYS A 31 1.05 -1.60 12.90
N ALA A 32 1.65 -0.51 13.38
CA ALA A 32 1.76 -0.22 14.79
C ALA A 32 0.57 0.67 15.19
N CYS A 33 -0.34 0.11 15.98
CA CYS A 33 -1.51 0.82 16.51
C CYS A 33 -1.52 0.73 18.04
N THR A 34 -2.07 1.76 18.69
CA THR A 34 -2.37 1.70 20.13
C THR A 34 -3.50 0.70 20.38
N MET A 35 -3.58 0.20 21.61
CA MET A 35 -4.65 -0.70 22.06
C MET A 35 -5.90 0.06 22.54
N ASP A 36 -6.11 1.28 22.03
CA ASP A 36 -7.28 2.07 22.37
C ASP A 36 -8.53 1.42 21.78
N LEU A 37 -9.55 1.18 22.61
CA LEU A 37 -10.83 0.62 22.17
C LEU A 37 -11.79 1.76 21.80
N ARG A 38 -11.77 2.14 20.53
CA ARG A 38 -12.68 3.15 19.93
C ARG A 38 -13.24 2.58 18.64
N PRO A 39 -14.20 1.64 18.73
CA PRO A 39 -14.57 0.78 17.62
C PRO A 39 -15.12 1.55 16.42
N VAL A 40 -14.85 1.03 15.23
CA VAL A 40 -15.40 1.53 13.96
C VAL A 40 -15.92 0.37 13.12
N CYS A 41 -17.03 0.59 12.41
CA CYS A 41 -17.63 -0.38 11.50
C CYS A 41 -17.20 -0.08 10.06
N GLY A 42 -16.57 -1.06 9.40
CA GLY A 42 -16.16 -0.96 8.00
C GLY A 42 -17.27 -1.32 7.01
N SER A 43 -17.08 -0.95 5.75
CA SER A 43 -17.96 -1.28 4.61
C SER A 43 -18.08 -2.78 4.36
N ASP A 44 -17.12 -3.55 4.88
CA ASP A 44 -17.09 -5.01 4.89
C ASP A 44 -17.88 -5.63 6.06
N ARG A 45 -18.60 -4.82 6.84
CA ARG A 45 -19.36 -5.24 8.03
C ARG A 45 -18.48 -5.83 9.13
N VAL A 46 -17.18 -5.48 9.15
CA VAL A 46 -16.25 -5.84 10.22
C VAL A 46 -16.10 -4.68 11.19
N THR A 47 -16.16 -4.99 12.48
CA THR A 47 -15.79 -4.05 13.55
C THR A 47 -14.28 -4.07 13.74
N TYR A 48 -13.66 -2.89 13.72
CA TYR A 48 -12.24 -2.70 13.99
C TYR A 48 -12.08 -2.00 15.34
N ASP A 49 -11.13 -2.45 16.16
CA ASP A 49 -10.91 -1.96 17.54
C ASP A 49 -10.71 -0.44 17.61
N ASN A 50 -10.06 0.13 16.60
CA ASN A 50 -9.95 1.56 16.40
C ASN A 50 -9.67 1.91 14.94
N LEU A 51 -9.69 3.22 14.66
CA LEU A 51 -9.44 3.78 13.33
C LEU A 51 -8.05 3.41 12.77
N CYS A 52 -7.02 3.28 13.62
CA CYS A 52 -5.69 2.87 13.18
C CYS A 52 -5.71 1.43 12.64
N VAL A 53 -6.34 0.50 13.38
CA VAL A 53 -6.49 -0.89 12.96
C VAL A 53 -7.33 -0.99 11.67
N PHE A 54 -8.38 -0.18 11.54
CA PHE A 54 -9.16 -0.06 10.30
C PHE A 54 -8.31 0.38 9.11
N ASN A 55 -7.55 1.48 9.25
CA ASN A 55 -6.73 2.02 8.15
C ASN A 55 -5.68 1.00 7.68
N CYS A 56 -5.06 0.30 8.63
CA CYS A 56 -4.14 -0.79 8.32
C CYS A 56 -4.79 -1.89 7.47
N ALA A 57 -6.00 -2.32 7.83
CA ALA A 57 -6.73 -3.33 7.08
C ALA A 57 -7.15 -2.80 5.71
N ALA A 58 -7.55 -1.52 5.62
CA ALA A 58 -7.92 -0.85 4.38
C ALA A 58 -6.76 -0.80 3.38
N GLU A 59 -5.57 -0.38 3.82
CA GLU A 59 -4.37 -0.37 2.99
C GLU A 59 -4.01 -1.77 2.50
N LYS A 60 -4.06 -2.76 3.41
CA LYS A 60 -3.80 -4.16 3.05
C LYS A 60 -4.82 -4.71 2.06
N ARG A 61 -6.09 -4.36 2.19
CA ARG A 61 -7.14 -4.78 1.26
C ARG A 61 -6.96 -4.12 -0.08
N LEU A 62 -6.73 -2.81 -0.13
CA LEU A 62 -6.48 -2.08 -1.36
C LEU A 62 -5.27 -2.65 -2.11
N ALA A 63 -4.17 -2.95 -1.41
CA ALA A 63 -2.98 -3.53 -2.02
C ALA A 63 -3.19 -4.96 -2.54
N LYS A 64 -4.11 -5.74 -1.94
CA LYS A 64 -4.37 -7.14 -2.32
C LYS A 64 -5.48 -7.32 -3.35
N THR A 65 -6.56 -6.55 -3.24
CA THR A 65 -7.78 -6.74 -4.05
C THR A 65 -8.13 -5.53 -4.91
N GLY A 66 -7.50 -4.37 -4.69
CA GLY A 66 -7.89 -3.12 -5.35
C GLY A 66 -9.19 -2.50 -4.81
N GLU A 67 -9.75 -3.04 -3.73
CA GLU A 67 -11.02 -2.59 -3.14
C GLU A 67 -10.77 -1.69 -1.92
N ALA A 68 -11.43 -0.53 -1.90
CA ALA A 68 -11.34 0.42 -0.80
C ALA A 68 -12.36 0.08 0.32
N LEU A 69 -11.86 -0.03 1.56
CA LEU A 69 -12.72 -0.04 2.75
C LEU A 69 -13.06 1.38 3.16
N THR A 70 -14.33 1.61 3.54
CA THR A 70 -14.79 2.87 4.10
C THR A 70 -15.41 2.63 5.48
N VAL A 71 -15.30 3.60 6.38
CA VAL A 71 -16.04 3.54 7.65
C VAL A 71 -17.51 3.83 7.39
N ILE A 72 -18.40 2.92 7.78
CA ILE A 72 -19.85 3.13 7.80
C ILE A 72 -20.24 3.94 9.05
N LYS A 73 -19.71 3.55 10.22
CA LYS A 73 -20.09 4.13 11.52
C LYS A 73 -18.91 4.11 12.49
N ASN A 74 -18.77 5.14 13.34
CA ASN A 74 -17.81 5.18 14.45
C ASN A 74 -18.34 4.42 15.69
N ASP A 75 -18.70 3.16 15.48
CA ASP A 75 -19.21 2.24 16.50
C ASP A 75 -19.07 0.81 15.96
N ILE A 76 -19.41 -0.20 16.76
CA ILE A 76 -19.44 -1.59 16.31
C ILE A 76 -20.43 -1.79 15.15
N CYS A 77 -20.13 -2.73 14.25
CA CYS A 77 -21.11 -3.22 13.29
C CYS A 77 -22.24 -3.94 14.02
N GLY A 78 -23.48 -3.63 13.64
CA GLY A 78 -24.69 -4.31 14.10
C GLY A 78 -25.57 -4.70 12.92
N TYR A 79 -26.48 -5.64 13.15
CA TYR A 79 -27.59 -5.93 12.24
C TYR A 79 -28.64 -4.84 12.39
N LEU A 80 -28.48 -3.71 11.69
CA LEU A 80 -29.60 -2.84 11.34
C LEU A 80 -29.73 -2.85 9.81
#